data_AF-A0A2V6A6W1-F1
#
_entry.id   AF-A0A2V6A6W1-F1
#
_cell.length_a   1.000
_cell.length_b   1.000
_cell.length_c   1.000
_cell.angle_alpha   90.00
_cell.angle_beta   90.00
_cell.angle_gamma   90.00
#
_symmetry.space_group_name_H-M   'P 1'
#
loop_
_entity.id
_entity.type
_entity.pdbx_description
1 polymer ?
#
loop_
_entity_poly.entity_id
_entity_poly.type
_entity_poly.pdbx_seq_one_letter_code
_entity_poly.pdbx_strand_id
1 'polypeptide(L)'
;MSWSVCGGERRSSRVSSMVTALLLLLAASTPKSTSDFTNRILSIEQRTGARIGVAALDTGSGKRLDYRSEERFPMCSTFKFLAAAAVLKRVDNGQEKLDRFVFYGANDILEYAPVTKAAS
;
A
#
# COMPACT_ATOMS: atom_id res chain seq x y z
N MET A 1 -30.70 48.57 69.95
CA MET A 1 -29.26 48.78 69.76
C MET A 1 -28.93 48.39 68.34
N SER A 2 -28.47 49.38 67.57
CA SER A 2 -27.97 49.29 66.20
C SER A 2 -26.97 48.15 66.04
N TRP A 3 -27.07 47.36 64.97
CA TRP A 3 -25.97 47.12 64.02
C TRP A 3 -26.58 46.76 62.65
N SER A 4 -26.28 47.59 61.67
CA SER A 4 -26.35 47.32 60.24
C SER A 4 -24.98 46.77 59.81
N VAL A 5 -24.90 45.84 58.85
CA VAL A 5 -23.79 45.76 57.86
C VAL A 5 -24.06 44.71 56.77
N CYS A 6 -23.87 45.19 55.54
CA CYS A 6 -23.41 44.61 54.27
C CYS A 6 -24.04 43.35 53.66
N GLY A 7 -24.55 43.56 52.44
CA GLY A 7 -24.89 42.51 51.48
C GLY A 7 -23.69 41.88 50.77
N GLY A 8 -24.01 40.87 49.95
CA GLY A 8 -23.10 40.20 49.03
C GLY A 8 -23.84 39.76 47.78
N GLU A 9 -23.39 40.31 46.66
CA GLU A 9 -23.88 40.21 45.29
C GLU A 9 -23.70 38.79 44.67
N ARG A 10 -24.60 38.49 43.73
CA ARG A 10 -24.59 37.41 42.71
C ARG A 10 -23.21 37.11 42.07
N ARG A 11 -22.99 35.85 41.65
CA ARG A 11 -22.58 35.42 40.27
C ARG A 11 -22.17 33.94 40.25
N SER A 12 -22.90 33.08 39.53
CA SER A 12 -22.88 32.85 38.07
C SER A 12 -21.98 31.67 37.68
N SER A 13 -22.66 30.57 37.42
CA SER A 13 -22.26 29.37 36.68
C SER A 13 -21.63 29.70 35.31
N ARG A 14 -20.30 29.66 35.19
CA ARG A 14 -19.61 29.82 33.90
C ARG A 14 -18.37 28.96 33.67
N VAL A 15 -18.14 27.91 34.48
CA VAL A 15 -16.92 27.09 34.33
C VAL A 15 -17.14 25.85 33.44
N SER A 16 -18.39 25.42 33.20
CA SER A 16 -18.68 24.15 32.52
C SER A 16 -18.63 24.18 30.98
N SER A 17 -18.55 25.35 30.33
CA SER A 17 -18.81 25.44 28.88
C SER A 17 -17.56 25.51 27.99
N MET A 18 -16.36 25.66 28.56
CA MET A 18 -15.14 25.82 27.75
C MET A 18 -14.38 24.50 27.49
N VAL A 19 -14.65 23.44 28.27
CA VAL A 19 -13.95 22.16 28.12
C VAL A 19 -14.55 21.34 26.96
N THR A 20 -15.86 21.44 26.71
CA THR A 20 -16.55 20.68 25.64
C THR A 20 -16.24 21.20 24.24
N ALA A 21 -15.97 22.50 24.08
CA ALA A 21 -15.65 23.08 22.78
C ALA A 21 -14.25 22.67 22.28
N LEU A 22 -13.29 22.46 23.19
CA LEU A 22 -11.93 22.06 22.84
C LEU A 22 -11.83 20.59 22.41
N LEU A 23 -12.73 19.72 22.91
CA LEU A 23 -12.82 18.31 22.52
C LEU A 23 -13.46 18.09 21.14
N LEU A 24 -14.21 19.06 20.60
CA LEU A 24 -14.83 18.98 19.26
C LEU A 24 -13.90 19.46 18.13
N LEU A 25 -12.88 20.27 18.42
CA LEU A 25 -11.95 20.79 17.39
C LEU A 25 -10.78 19.85 17.06
N LEU A 26 -10.55 18.79 17.82
CA LEU A 26 -9.50 17.80 17.53
C LEU A 26 -9.91 16.70 16.54
N ALA A 27 -11.18 16.66 16.10
CA ALA A 27 -11.72 15.55 15.31
C ALA A 27 -11.66 15.73 13.77
N ALA A 28 -11.13 16.85 13.25
CA ALA A 28 -11.31 17.22 11.84
C ALA A 28 -10.04 17.15 10.96
N SER A 29 -8.97 16.48 11.38
CA SER A 29 -7.82 16.21 10.51
C SER A 29 -7.91 14.82 9.89
N THR A 30 -8.83 14.62 8.95
CA THR A 30 -8.83 13.40 8.12
C THR A 30 -7.74 13.52 7.05
N PRO A 31 -6.84 12.53 6.91
CA PRO A 31 -5.80 12.54 5.89
C PRO A 31 -6.43 12.42 4.49
N LYS A 32 -6.49 13.53 3.76
CA LYS A 32 -7.17 13.66 2.45
C LYS A 32 -6.50 12.86 1.31
N SER A 33 -5.24 12.47 1.47
CA SER A 33 -4.43 11.86 0.41
C SER A 33 -4.70 10.35 0.21
N THR A 34 -4.93 9.60 1.28
CA THR A 34 -5.15 8.14 1.19
C THR A 34 -6.54 7.83 0.65
N SER A 35 -7.52 8.70 0.91
CA SER A 35 -8.89 8.52 0.40
C SER A 35 -8.99 8.67 -1.12
N ASP A 36 -8.23 9.58 -1.75
CA ASP A 36 -8.30 9.77 -3.21
C ASP A 36 -7.78 8.54 -3.97
N PHE A 37 -6.62 8.01 -3.57
CA PHE A 37 -6.04 6.82 -4.16
C PHE A 37 -6.99 5.61 -4.06
N THR A 38 -7.47 5.31 -2.85
CA THR A 38 -8.38 4.18 -2.62
C THR A 38 -9.67 4.32 -3.44
N ASN A 39 -10.26 5.52 -3.50
CA ASN A 39 -11.47 5.77 -4.29
C ASN A 39 -11.23 5.55 -5.79
N ARG A 40 -10.05 5.92 -6.30
CA ARG A 40 -9.68 5.68 -7.71
C ARG A 40 -9.52 4.19 -8.00
N ILE A 41 -8.88 3.42 -7.11
CA ILE A 41 -8.77 1.96 -7.27
C ILE A 41 -10.16 1.31 -7.22
N LEU A 42 -11.00 1.68 -6.25
CA LEU A 42 -12.38 1.19 -6.15
C LEU A 42 -13.20 1.48 -7.42
N SER A 43 -13.04 2.68 -8.01
CA SER A 43 -13.69 3.03 -9.27
C SER A 43 -13.26 2.11 -10.43
N ILE A 44 -11.97 1.72 -10.47
CA ILE A 44 -11.48 0.76 -11.48
C ILE A 44 -12.05 -0.63 -11.20
N GLU A 45 -12.05 -1.10 -9.95
CA GLU A 45 -12.64 -2.39 -9.57
C GLU A 45 -14.12 -2.44 -9.97
N GLN A 46 -14.91 -1.39 -9.67
CA GLN A 46 -16.32 -1.29 -10.06
C GLN A 46 -16.55 -1.33 -11.57
N ARG A 47 -15.70 -0.63 -12.34
CA ARG A 47 -15.81 -0.60 -13.81
C ARG A 47 -15.41 -1.90 -14.49
N THR A 48 -14.47 -2.64 -13.91
CA THR A 48 -13.86 -3.82 -14.54
C THR A 48 -14.41 -5.14 -13.99
N GLY A 49 -15.03 -5.11 -12.80
CA GLY A 49 -15.35 -6.31 -12.03
C GLY A 49 -14.12 -7.06 -11.50
N ALA A 50 -12.92 -6.49 -11.67
CA ALA A 50 -11.68 -7.10 -11.22
C ALA A 50 -11.39 -6.75 -9.76
N ARG A 51 -10.53 -7.57 -9.15
CA ARG A 51 -9.92 -7.30 -7.85
C ARG A 51 -8.48 -6.82 -8.08
N ILE A 52 -8.08 -5.74 -7.41
CA ILE A 52 -6.80 -5.09 -7.61
C ILE A 52 -5.98 -5.14 -6.32
N GLY A 53 -4.71 -5.56 -6.43
CA GLY A 53 -3.71 -5.42 -5.38
C GLY A 53 -2.66 -4.41 -5.80
N VAL A 54 -2.28 -3.50 -4.91
CA VAL A 54 -1.21 -2.51 -5.11
C VAL A 54 -0.27 -2.54 -3.92
N ALA A 55 1.02 -2.59 -4.20
CA ALA A 55 2.07 -2.31 -3.24
C ALA A 55 3.16 -1.51 -3.97
N ALA A 56 3.43 -0.30 -3.51
CA ALA A 56 4.46 0.57 -4.07
C ALA A 56 5.35 1.10 -2.95
N LEU A 57 6.66 1.10 -3.21
CA LEU A 57 7.69 1.60 -2.31
C LEU A 57 8.51 2.65 -3.06
N ASP A 58 8.54 3.87 -2.54
CA ASP A 58 9.53 4.86 -2.92
C ASP A 58 10.86 4.47 -2.25
N THR A 59 11.83 4.02 -3.05
CA THR A 59 13.13 3.54 -2.55
C THR A 59 14.05 4.67 -2.06
N GLY A 60 13.75 5.94 -2.38
CA GLY A 60 14.50 7.09 -1.88
C GLY A 60 14.00 7.57 -0.51
N SER A 61 12.68 7.62 -0.32
CA SER A 61 12.08 8.12 0.93
C SER A 61 11.57 7.04 1.88
N GLY A 62 11.45 5.79 1.43
CA GLY A 62 10.86 4.68 2.19
C GLY A 62 9.33 4.74 2.30
N LYS A 63 8.67 5.73 1.69
CA LYS A 63 7.21 5.85 1.70
C LYS A 63 6.57 4.69 0.97
N ARG A 64 5.46 4.20 1.53
CA ARG A 64 4.67 3.09 0.97
C ARG A 64 3.27 3.53 0.58
N LEU A 65 2.74 2.87 -0.44
CA LEU A 65 1.36 2.97 -0.88
C LEU A 65 0.84 1.56 -1.12
N ASP A 66 -0.10 1.12 -0.30
CA ASP A 66 -0.59 -0.26 -0.27
C ASP A 66 -2.13 -0.29 -0.40
N TYR A 67 -2.67 -1.25 -1.16
CA TYR A 67 -4.10 -1.57 -1.29
C TYR A 67 -4.24 -3.07 -1.52
N ARG A 68 -4.88 -3.80 -0.59
CA ARG A 68 -4.96 -5.28 -0.62
C ARG A 68 -3.58 -5.96 -0.80
N SER A 69 -2.51 -5.38 -0.26
CA SER A 69 -1.13 -5.84 -0.47
C SER A 69 -0.87 -7.26 0.05
N GLU A 70 -1.60 -7.67 1.09
CA GLU A 70 -1.45 -8.99 1.74
C GLU A 70 -2.36 -10.07 1.13
N GLU A 71 -3.20 -9.72 0.17
CA GLU A 71 -4.05 -10.69 -0.52
C GLU A 71 -3.27 -11.45 -1.60
N ARG A 72 -3.69 -12.68 -1.88
CA ARG A 72 -3.04 -13.50 -2.92
C ARG A 72 -3.60 -13.18 -4.30
N PHE A 73 -2.70 -13.13 -5.28
CA PHE A 73 -2.98 -12.97 -6.70
C PHE A 73 -2.17 -13.98 -7.52
N PRO A 74 -2.68 -14.46 -8.67
CA PRO A 74 -1.89 -15.30 -9.57
C PRO A 74 -0.71 -14.48 -10.11
N MET A 75 0.50 -15.05 -10.04
CA MET A 75 1.69 -14.37 -10.57
C MET A 75 1.69 -14.32 -12.11
N CYS A 76 1.05 -15.29 -12.78
CA CYS A 76 1.16 -15.44 -14.23
C CYS A 76 2.65 -15.42 -14.63
N SER A 77 3.06 -14.63 -15.63
CA SER A 77 4.47 -14.54 -16.03
C SER A 77 5.36 -13.67 -15.12
N THR A 78 4.85 -12.98 -14.09
CA THR A 78 5.70 -12.14 -13.22
C THR A 78 6.68 -12.97 -12.39
N PHE A 79 6.39 -14.26 -12.14
CA PHE A 79 7.30 -15.19 -11.45
C PHE A 79 8.67 -15.32 -12.15
N LYS A 80 8.74 -15.08 -13.46
CA LYS A 80 9.98 -15.24 -14.25
C LYS A 80 11.10 -14.31 -13.78
N PHE A 81 10.74 -13.16 -13.19
CA PHE A 81 11.73 -12.29 -12.54
C PHE A 81 12.44 -13.02 -11.39
N LEU A 82 11.68 -13.66 -10.50
CA LEU A 82 12.24 -14.44 -9.39
C LEU A 82 12.97 -15.69 -9.87
N ALA A 83 12.47 -16.35 -10.92
CA ALA A 83 13.15 -17.50 -11.52
C ALA A 83 14.53 -17.10 -12.10
N ALA A 84 14.61 -15.97 -12.81
CA ALA A 84 15.88 -15.43 -13.30
C ALA A 84 16.81 -15.02 -12.16
N ALA A 85 16.30 -14.37 -11.11
CA ALA A 85 17.09 -14.04 -9.92
C ALA A 85 17.66 -15.30 -9.24
N ALA A 86 16.90 -16.40 -9.18
CA ALA A 86 17.40 -17.67 -8.67
C ALA A 86 18.53 -18.27 -9.53
N VAL A 87 18.45 -18.14 -10.86
CA VAL A 87 19.55 -18.51 -11.77
C VAL A 87 20.78 -17.66 -11.52
N LEU A 88 20.62 -16.33 -11.40
CA LEU A 88 21.73 -15.42 -11.08
C LEU A 88 22.38 -15.77 -9.74
N LYS A 89 21.59 -16.10 -8.72
CA LYS A 89 22.12 -16.54 -7.43
C LYS A 89 22.96 -17.81 -7.54
N ARG A 90 22.60 -18.74 -8.44
CA ARG A 90 23.40 -19.94 -8.72
C ARG A 90 24.72 -19.58 -9.42
N VAL A 91 24.71 -18.58 -10.30
CA VAL A 91 25.94 -18.06 -10.93
C VAL A 91 26.88 -17.47 -9.87
N ASP A 92 26.37 -16.63 -8.97
CA ASP A 92 27.16 -16.06 -7.86
C ASP A 92 27.80 -17.15 -6.98
N ASN A 93 27.11 -18.27 -6.81
CA ASN A 93 27.59 -19.41 -6.03
C ASN A 93 28.52 -20.36 -6.83
N GLY A 94 28.83 -20.06 -8.10
CA GLY A 94 29.65 -20.91 -8.97
C GLY A 94 28.95 -22.21 -9.42
N GLN A 95 27.61 -22.26 -9.35
CA GLN A 95 26.78 -23.44 -9.64
C GLN A 95 26.12 -23.39 -11.02
N GLU A 96 26.29 -22.30 -11.75
CA GLU A 96 25.79 -22.07 -13.11
C GLU A 96 26.70 -21.08 -13.85
N LYS A 97 26.67 -21.06 -15.18
CA LYS A 97 27.35 -20.06 -16.02
C LYS A 97 26.36 -19.42 -16.97
N LEU A 98 26.44 -18.10 -17.13
CA LEU A 98 25.54 -17.34 -18.02
C LEU A 98 25.76 -17.66 -19.51
N ASP A 99 26.96 -18.07 -19.87
CA ASP A 99 27.35 -18.49 -21.21
C ASP A 99 27.18 -20.00 -21.46
N ARG A 100 26.61 -20.73 -20.51
CA ARG A 100 26.33 -22.16 -20.70
C ARG A 100 25.25 -22.31 -21.76
N PHE A 101 25.61 -22.97 -22.86
CA PHE A 101 24.63 -23.36 -23.87
C PHE A 101 23.68 -24.42 -23.31
N VAL A 102 22.37 -24.21 -23.50
CA VAL A 102 21.33 -25.15 -23.08
C VAL A 102 20.70 -25.75 -24.32
N PHE A 103 20.95 -27.03 -24.57
CA PHE A 103 20.29 -27.76 -25.66
C PHE A 103 18.85 -28.08 -25.27
N TYR A 104 17.93 -27.88 -26.21
CA TYR A 104 16.52 -28.23 -26.10
C TYR A 104 16.01 -28.71 -27.47
N GLY A 105 14.99 -29.57 -27.45
CA GLY A 105 14.37 -30.12 -28.66
C GLY A 105 13.04 -29.45 -29.00
N ALA A 106 12.47 -29.80 -30.16
CA ALA A 106 11.17 -29.28 -30.59
C ALA A 106 10.03 -29.54 -29.58
N ASN A 107 10.12 -30.64 -28.82
CA ASN A 107 9.14 -31.01 -27.80
C ASN A 107 9.18 -30.12 -26.54
N ASP A 108 10.26 -29.34 -26.35
CA ASP A 108 10.41 -28.41 -25.22
C ASP A 108 9.83 -27.01 -25.54
N ILE A 109 9.46 -26.78 -26.81
CA ILE A 109 8.93 -25.49 -27.27
C ILE A 109 7.42 -25.39 -27.00
N LEU A 110 7.07 -24.45 -26.14
CA LEU A 110 5.67 -24.13 -25.82
C LEU A 110 5.05 -23.17 -26.86
N GLU A 111 3.73 -23.03 -26.80
CA GLU A 111 2.96 -22.16 -27.70
C GLU A 111 3.47 -20.71 -27.72
N TYR A 112 3.67 -20.11 -26.54
CA TYR A 112 4.15 -18.73 -26.40
C TYR A 112 5.66 -18.69 -26.12
N ALA A 113 6.46 -19.00 -27.14
CA ALA A 113 7.91 -19.11 -27.06
C ALA A 113 8.65 -18.42 -28.23
N PRO A 114 8.43 -17.10 -28.47
CA PRO A 114 8.87 -16.43 -29.69
C PRO A 114 10.40 -16.43 -29.91
N VAL A 115 11.19 -16.38 -28.83
CA VAL A 115 12.67 -16.37 -28.93
C VAL A 115 13.21 -17.78 -29.17
N THR A 116 12.83 -18.75 -28.34
CA THR A 116 13.38 -20.12 -28.42
C THR A 116 12.87 -20.88 -29.65
N LYS A 117 11.66 -20.58 -30.14
CA LYS A 117 11.12 -21.13 -31.39
C LYS A 117 11.82 -20.63 -32.64
N ALA A 118 12.34 -19.39 -32.62
CA ALA A 118 13.11 -18.85 -33.74
C ALA A 118 14.56 -19.37 -33.79
N ALA A 119 15.04 -19.94 -32.67
CA ALA A 119 16.41 -20.42 -32.50
C ALA A 119 16.54 -21.95 -32.62
N SER A 120 15.42 -22.68 -32.79
CA SER A 120 15.37 -24.14 -32.99
C SER A 120 15.41 -24.53 -34.45
#